data_AF-A0A6B0DK79-F1
#
_entry.id   AF-A0A6B0DK79-F1
#
_cell.length_a   1.000
_cell.length_b   1.000
_cell.length_c   1.000
_cell.angle_alpha   90.00
_cell.angle_beta   90.00
_cell.angle_gamma   90.00
#
_symmetry.space_group_name_H-M   'P 1'
#
loop_
_entity.id
_entity.type
_entity.pdbx_description
1 polymer ?
#
loop_
_entity_poly.entity_id
_entity_poly.type
_entity_poly.pdbx_seq_one_letter_code
_entity_poly.pdbx_strand_id
1 'polypeptide(L)' 'MNQDEKTVHLRLKDNPDITVEEVYKFMEELRKKHPDREIFYDGDLQAVCSRPKKQIPKE' A
#
# COMPACT_ATOMS: atom_id res chain seq x y z
N MET A 1 -7.83 18.34 9.66
CA MET A 1 -6.86 17.57 8.87
C MET A 1 -7.35 16.13 8.84
N ASN A 2 -8.32 15.80 7.98
CA ASN A 2 -8.87 14.43 7.92
C ASN A 2 -8.30 13.74 6.69
N GLN A 3 -7.08 13.21 6.84
CA GLN A 3 -6.54 12.19 5.95
C GLN A 3 -7.19 10.87 6.35
N ASP A 4 -8.21 10.42 5.62
CA ASP A 4 -8.59 9.01 5.59
C ASP A 4 -7.32 8.22 5.20
N GLU A 5 -6.74 7.53 6.18
CA GLU A 5 -5.28 7.50 6.42
C GLU A 5 -4.47 6.66 5.41
N LYS A 6 -4.13 7.26 4.26
CA LYS A 6 -3.10 6.72 3.34
C LYS A 6 -1.75 6.64 4.07
N THR A 7 -1.27 5.43 4.30
CA THR A 7 0.05 5.15 4.85
C THR A 7 0.98 4.74 3.72
N VAL A 8 2.15 5.38 3.64
CA VAL A 8 3.22 4.99 2.72
C VAL A 8 4.10 3.94 3.41
N HIS A 9 4.26 2.78 2.81
CA HIS A 9 5.05 1.67 3.37
C HIS A 9 6.43 1.54 2.74
N LEU A 10 6.53 1.86 1.44
CA LEU A 10 7.76 1.72 0.68
C LEU A 10 7.77 2.75 -0.45
N ARG A 11 8.85 3.51 -0.58
CA ARG A 11 9.09 4.43 -1.71
C ARG A 11 10.24 3.87 -2.55
N LEU A 12 10.04 3.77 -3.86
CA LEU A 12 11.06 3.24 -4.77
C LEU A 12 12.27 4.16 -4.85
N LYS A 13 12.07 5.48 -4.74
CA LYS A 13 13.15 6.46 -4.71
C LYS A 13 14.17 6.22 -3.59
N ASP A 14 13.71 5.72 -2.44
CA ASP A 14 14.56 5.41 -1.29
C ASP A 14 15.21 4.02 -1.40
N ASN A 15 14.80 3.20 -2.38
CA ASN A 15 15.23 1.82 -2.57
C ASN A 15 15.50 1.55 -4.07
N PRO A 16 16.54 2.15 -4.68
CA PRO A 16 16.75 2.13 -6.12
C PRO A 16 17.01 0.73 -6.70
N ASP A 17 17.52 -0.19 -5.88
CA ASP A 17 17.82 -1.57 -6.28
C ASP A 17 16.61 -2.52 -6.14
N ILE A 18 15.46 -2.03 -5.67
CA ILE A 18 14.30 -2.89 -5.48
C ILE A 18 13.74 -3.34 -6.83
N THR A 19 13.56 -4.65 -6.97
CA THR A 19 12.98 -5.21 -8.18
C THR A 19 11.46 -5.19 -8.10
N VAL A 20 10.81 -5.29 -9.25
CA VAL A 20 9.35 -5.42 -9.34
C VAL A 20 8.86 -6.64 -8.57
N GLU A 21 9.58 -7.76 -8.61
CA GLU A 21 9.23 -8.99 -7.87
C GLU A 21 9.21 -8.75 -6.35
N GLU A 22 10.23 -8.05 -5.83
CA GLU A 22 10.32 -7.73 -4.40
C GLU A 22 9.21 -6.77 -3.96
N VAL A 23 8.82 -5.81 -4.82
CA VAL A 23 7.65 -4.96 -4.56
C VAL A 23 6.37 -5.79 -4.47
N TYR A 24 6.15 -6.75 -5.38
CA TYR A 24 4.97 -7.62 -5.32
C TYR A 24 4.93 -8.48 -4.07
N LYS A 25 6.05 -9.12 -3.70
CA LYS A 25 6.18 -9.88 -2.44
C LYS A 25 5.90 -9.01 -1.22
N PHE A 26 6.44 -7.80 -1.19
CA PHE A 26 6.19 -6.84 -0.11
C PHE A 26 4.70 -6.49 0.02
N MET A 27 4.03 -6.25 -1.12
CA MET A 27 2.59 -6.02 -1.13
C MET A 27 1.78 -7.23 -0.64
N GLU A 28 2.18 -8.46 -1.00
CA GLU A 28 1.54 -9.68 -0.50
C GLU A 28 1.68 -9.84 1.01
N GLU A 29 2.86 -9.62 1.56
CA GLU A 29 3.10 -9.68 3.00
C GLU A 29 2.33 -8.59 3.76
N LEU A 30 2.23 -7.39 3.20
CA LEU A 30 1.39 -6.32 3.76
C LEU A 30 -0.10 -6.69 3.76
N ARG A 31 -0.60 -7.31 2.68
CA ARG A 31 -1.99 -7.78 2.61
C ARG A 31 -2.31 -8.82 3.68
N LYS A 32 -1.36 -9.71 3.99
CA LYS A 32 -1.50 -10.72 5.06
C LYS A 32 -1.48 -10.08 6.45
N LYS A 33 -0.61 -9.09 6.67
CA LYS A 33 -0.48 -8.39 7.96
C LYS A 33 -1.63 -7.43 8.26
N HIS A 34 -2.22 -6.83 7.22
CA HIS A 34 -3.27 -5.83 7.33
C HIS A 34 -4.49 -6.21 6.49
N PRO A 35 -5.25 -7.25 6.89
CA PRO A 35 -6.43 -7.70 6.14
C PRO A 35 -7.55 -6.66 6.09
N ASP A 36 -7.56 -5.68 6.99
CA ASP A 36 -8.47 -4.55 7.06
C ASP A 36 -8.09 -3.39 6.11
N ARG A 37 -6.93 -3.46 5.46
CA ARG A 37 -6.40 -2.40 4.59
C ARG A 37 -6.35 -2.85 3.13
N GLU A 38 -6.58 -1.91 2.25
CA GLU A 38 -6.32 -2.05 0.82
C GLU A 38 -4.89 -1.60 0.53
N ILE A 39 -4.06 -2.51 0.01
CA ILE A 39 -2.67 -2.24 -0.37
C ILE A 39 -2.63 -1.96 -1.88
N PHE A 40 -2.03 -0.84 -2.28
CA PHE A 40 -1.96 -0.41 -3.68
C PHE A 40 -0.63 0.27 -3.98
N TYR A 41 -0.28 0.34 -5.27
CA TYR A 41 0.86 1.11 -5.74
C TYR A 41 0.39 2.49 -6.21
N ASP A 42 1.07 3.54 -5.74
CA ASP A 42 0.81 4.92 -6.09
C ASP A 42 1.82 5.38 -7.14
N GLY A 43 1.34 5.62 -8.37
CA GLY A 43 2.17 5.96 -9.52
C GLY A 43 2.83 7.33 -9.41
N ASP A 44 2.15 8.31 -8.79
CA ASP A 44 2.67 9.66 -8.58
C ASP A 44 3.81 9.69 -7.55
N LEU A 45 3.66 9.00 -6.42
CA LEU A 45 4.69 8.92 -5.40
C LEU A 45 5.76 7.86 -5.68
N GLN A 46 5.53 7.01 -6.68
CA GLN A 46 6.27 5.77 -6.92
C GLN A 46 6.47 4.99 -5.61
N ALA A 47 5.35 4.62 -4.97
CA ALA A 47 5.36 4.07 -3.62
C ALA A 47 4.24 3.05 -3.37
N VAL A 48 4.54 2.00 -2.60
CA VAL A 48 3.52 1.11 -2.06
C VAL A 48 2.84 1.79 -0.88
N CYS A 49 1.53 1.92 -0.98
CA CYS A 49 0.69 2.59 -0.01
C CYS A 49 -0.41 1.66 0.48
N SER A 50 -1.00 1.99 1.63
CA SER A 50 -2.25 1.35 2.05
C SER A 50 -3.23 2.33 2.68
N ARG A 51 -4.51 2.03 2.50
CA ARG A 51 -5.62 2.77 3.11
C ARG A 51 -6.59 1.81 3.79
N PRO A 52 -7.32 2.23 4.83
CA PRO A 52 -8.37 1.41 5.40
C PRO A 52 -9.39 1.03 4.33
N LYS A 53 -9.85 -0.22 4.34
CA LYS A 53 -10.95 -0.65 3.45
C LYS A 53 -12.19 0.13 3.86
N LYS A 54 -12.81 0.84 2.91
CA LYS A 54 -14.15 1.39 3.13
C LYS A 54 -15.07 0.20 3.37
N GLN A 55 -15.69 0.14 4.54
CA GLN A 55 -16.79 -0.78 4.79
C GLN A 55 -17.90 -0.35 3.83
N ILE A 56 -18.09 -1.09 2.74
CA ILE A 56 -19.26 -0.91 1.89
C ILE A 56 -20.42 -1.47 2.72
N PRO A 57 -21.37 -0.66 3.20
CA PRO A 57 -22.57 -1.24 3.79
C PRO A 57 -23.23 -2.10 2.70
N LYS A 58 -23.42 -3.38 2.98
CA LYS A 58 -24.24 -4.23 2.11
C LYS A 58 -25.68 -3.72 2.25
N GLU A 59 -26.19 -3.08 1.19
CA GLU A 59 -27.63 -2.82 1.00
C GLU A 59 -28.40 -4.14 0.84
#